data_AF-A0A377PL38-F1
#
_entry.id   AF-A0A377PL38-F1
#
_cell.length_a   1.000
_cell.length_b   1.000
_cell.length_c   1.000
_cell.angle_alpha   90.00
_cell.angle_beta   90.00
_cell.angle_gamma   90.00
#
_symmetry.space_group_name_H-M   'P 1'
#
loop_
_entity.id
_entity.type
_entity.pdbx_description
1 polymer ?
#
loop_
_entity_poly.entity_id
_entity_poly.type
_entity_poly.pdbx_seq_one_letter_code
_entity_poly.pdbx_strand_id
1 'polypeptide(L)'
;MKAKVGISAIVGSEPNTITYYSVDIYETKYQQSMHNGRWERWHIQKQNGYVCGYHTPRGYWRRVTSEKIISQLNAAVAEHLATPTAQWILQVPKIIS
;
A
#
# COMPACT_ATOMS: atom_id res chain seq x y z
N MET A 1 -9.46 -13.73 -4.19
CA MET A 1 -8.19 -13.07 -4.56
C MET A 1 -7.56 -12.47 -3.31
N LYS A 2 -6.24 -12.42 -3.22
CA LYS A 2 -5.54 -11.84 -2.06
C LYS A 2 -4.94 -10.48 -2.44
N ALA A 3 -5.35 -9.42 -1.77
CA ALA A 3 -4.72 -8.11 -1.91
C ALA A 3 -3.31 -8.18 -1.31
N LYS A 4 -2.33 -7.52 -1.94
CA LYS A 4 -0.98 -7.40 -1.37
C LYS A 4 -0.91 -6.09 -0.61
N VAL A 5 -0.67 -6.17 0.69
CA VAL A 5 -0.53 -4.99 1.57
C VAL A 5 0.95 -4.76 1.85
N GLY A 6 1.37 -3.50 1.82
CA GLY A 6 2.71 -3.05 2.18
C GLY A 6 2.67 -1.71 2.88
N ILE A 7 3.85 -1.19 3.23
CA ILE A 7 4.01 0.13 3.83
C ILE A 7 4.38 1.11 2.71
N SER A 8 3.66 2.22 2.59
CA SER A 8 3.98 3.30 1.65
C SER A 8 4.90 4.35 2.28
N ALA A 9 4.71 4.67 3.57
CA ALA A 9 5.53 5.63 4.29
C ALA A 9 5.47 5.38 5.80
N ILE A 10 6.52 5.79 6.50
CA ILE A 10 6.58 5.89 7.96
C ILE A 10 6.99 7.33 8.26
N VAL A 11 6.15 8.05 9.01
CA VAL A 11 6.37 9.47 9.32
C VAL A 11 6.41 9.67 10.83
N GLY A 12 7.38 10.45 11.29
CA GLY A 12 7.59 10.75 12.71
C GLY A 12 8.75 9.99 13.31
N SER A 13 8.88 10.10 14.63
CA SER A 13 9.89 9.41 15.44
C SER A 13 9.20 8.79 16.65
N GLU A 14 9.75 7.69 17.15
CA GLU A 14 9.18 7.00 18.31
C GLU A 14 9.03 7.95 19.52
N PRO A 15 7.91 7.87 20.27
CA PRO A 15 6.80 6.91 20.13
C PRO A 15 5.71 7.34 19.11
N ASN A 16 5.83 8.52 18.51
CA ASN A 16 4.80 9.13 17.67
C ASN A 16 5.06 8.84 16.18
N THR A 17 4.97 7.57 15.81
CA THR A 17 5.17 7.09 14.45
C THR A 17 3.82 6.81 13.77
N ILE A 18 3.63 7.33 12.56
CA ILE A 18 2.46 7.07 11.71
C ILE A 18 2.89 6.21 10.53
N THR A 19 2.33 5.00 10.43
CA THR A 19 2.53 4.10 9.30
C THR A 19 1.41 4.27 8.28
N TYR A 20 1.78 4.59 7.04
CA TYR A 20 0.88 4.65 5.90
C TYR A 20 1.04 3.38 5.07
N TYR A 21 -0.06 2.87 4.54
CA TYR A 21 -0.10 1.60 3.81
C TYR A 21 -0.27 1.77 2.30
N SER A 22 0.27 0.82 1.56
CA SER A 22 -0.02 0.58 0.14
C SER A 22 -0.77 -0.74 -0.01
N VAL A 23 -1.66 -0.80 -1.00
CA VAL A 23 -2.42 -2.01 -1.32
C VAL A 23 -2.45 -2.19 -2.82
N ASP A 24 -2.01 -3.35 -3.29
CA ASP A 24 -2.10 -3.75 -4.69
C ASP A 24 -3.25 -4.76 -4.86
N ILE A 25 -4.22 -4.43 -5.71
CA ILE A 25 -5.33 -5.30 -6.11
C ILE A 25 -5.23 -5.48 -7.62
N TYR A 26 -4.83 -6.69 -8.05
CA TYR A 26 -4.42 -6.98 -9.43
C TYR A 26 -3.32 -6.00 -9.91
N GLU A 27 -3.57 -5.27 -10.99
CA GLU A 27 -2.67 -4.27 -11.56
C GLU A 27 -2.93 -2.86 -11.00
N THR A 28 -3.92 -2.70 -10.11
CA THR A 28 -4.27 -1.41 -9.55
C THR A 28 -3.56 -1.19 -8.22
N LYS A 29 -2.75 -0.14 -8.17
CA LYS A 29 -2.03 0.28 -6.96
C LYS A 29 -2.81 1.32 -6.19
N TYR A 30 -2.88 1.15 -4.89
CA TYR A 30 -3.46 2.09 -3.94
C TYR A 30 -2.44 2.47 -2.87
N GLN A 31 -2.53 3.69 -2.35
CA GLN A 31 -1.70 4.16 -1.24
C GLN A 31 -2.50 5.07 -0.31
N GLN A 32 -2.11 5.13 0.96
CA GLN A 32 -2.55 6.19 1.86
C GLN A 32 -1.68 7.43 1.67
N SER A 33 -2.35 8.57 1.51
CA SER A 33 -1.74 9.88 1.38
C SER A 33 -1.19 10.36 2.71
N MET A 34 0.05 10.86 2.72
CA MET A 34 0.64 11.46 3.93
C MET A 34 -0.09 12.73 4.38
N HIS A 35 -0.84 13.39 3.49
CA HIS A 35 -1.51 14.66 3.78
C HIS A 35 -2.75 14.55 4.68
N ASN A 36 -3.33 13.35 4.86
CA ASN A 36 -4.54 13.13 5.67
C ASN A 36 -4.97 11.65 5.80
N GLY A 37 -4.13 10.69 5.39
CA GLY A 37 -4.47 9.26 5.42
C GLY A 37 -5.53 8.81 4.41
N ARG A 38 -5.97 9.68 3.48
CA ARG A 38 -6.93 9.30 2.44
C ARG A 38 -6.30 8.33 1.45
N TRP A 39 -7.14 7.44 0.92
CA TRP A 39 -6.73 6.53 -0.15
C TRP A 39 -6.60 7.25 -1.49
N GLU A 40 -5.52 6.93 -2.19
CA GLU A 40 -5.21 7.36 -3.55
C GLU A 40 -4.98 6.12 -4.41
N ARG A 41 -5.35 6.20 -5.69
CA ARG A 41 -5.16 5.17 -6.70
C ARG A 41 -4.19 5.66 -7.75
N TRP A 42 -3.25 4.81 -8.16
CA TRP A 42 -2.37 5.09 -9.28
C TRP A 42 -3.18 5.08 -10.57
N HIS A 43 -3.21 6.21 -11.27
CA HIS A 43 -3.86 6.34 -12.55
C HIS A 43 -2.82 6.61 -13.62
N ILE A 44 -2.70 5.70 -14.58
CA ILE A 44 -1.85 5.87 -15.75
C ILE A 44 -2.67 6.56 -16.83
N GLN A 45 -2.27 7.75 -17.27
CA GLN A 45 -2.87 8.36 -18.45
C GLN A 45 -2.46 7.55 -19.68
N LYS A 46 -3.43 6.89 -20.33
CA LYS A 46 -3.25 6.37 -21.68
C LYS A 46 -3.23 7.59 -22.62
N GLN A 47 -2.05 7.99 -23.07
CA GLN A 47 -1.90 9.16 -23.92
C GLN A 47 -2.41 8.84 -25.34
N ASN A 48 -3.53 9.44 -25.73
CA ASN A 48 -4.12 9.36 -27.08
C ASN A 48 -3.60 10.48 -28.01
N GLY A 49 -2.29 10.75 -28.01
CA GLY A 49 -1.75 11.85 -28.80
C GLY A 49 -0.25 11.73 -29.05
N TYR A 50 0.11 11.65 -30.32
CA TYR A 50 1.49 11.73 -30.81
C TYR A 50 2.14 13.03 -30.32
N VAL A 51 3.07 12.92 -29.38
CA VAL A 51 4.01 13.99 -29.05
C VAL A 51 5.41 13.37 -29.04
N CYS A 52 6.26 13.91 -29.89
CA CYS A 52 7.62 13.45 -30.14
C CYS A 52 8.46 13.34 -28.85
N GLY A 53 9.27 12.28 -28.74
CA GLY A 53 10.48 12.30 -27.93
C GLY A 53 10.61 11.21 -26.88
N TYR A 54 9.68 11.05 -25.94
CA TYR A 54 9.87 10.13 -24.81
C TYR A 54 8.55 9.57 -24.29
N HIS A 55 8.24 8.30 -24.60
CA HIS A 55 7.08 7.58 -24.10
C HIS A 55 7.33 7.04 -22.68
N THR A 56 7.33 7.91 -21.68
CA THR A 56 7.06 7.45 -20.30
C THR A 56 5.60 7.74 -19.98
N PRO A 57 4.77 6.71 -19.75
CA PRO A 57 3.38 6.94 -19.36
C PRO A 57 3.36 7.80 -18.09
N ARG A 58 2.80 9.01 -18.20
CA ARG A 58 2.60 9.89 -17.05
C ARG A 58 1.48 9.31 -16.20
N GLY A 59 1.86 8.78 -15.04
CA GLY A 59 0.90 8.40 -14.02
C GLY A 59 0.80 9.46 -12.93
N TYR A 60 -0.36 9.55 -12.30
CA TYR A 60 -0.58 10.39 -11.14
C TYR A 60 -1.47 9.68 -10.13
N TRP A 61 -1.35 10.09 -8.87
CA TRP A 61 -2.19 9.62 -7.79
C TRP A 61 -3.51 10.38 -7.79
N ARG A 62 -4.63 9.65 -7.84
CA ARG A 62 -5.98 10.22 -7.78
C ARG A 62 -6.71 9.72 -6.55
N ARG A 63 -7.32 10.64 -5.80
CA ARG A 63 -8.15 10.31 -4.63
C ARG A 63 -9.20 9.25 -4.95
N VAL A 64 -9.30 8.25 -4.09
CA VAL A 64 -10.41 7.28 -4.08
C VAL A 64 -11.58 7.89 -3.33
N THR A 65 -12.74 7.93 -3.97
CA THR A 65 -13.99 8.45 -3.39
C THR A 65 -15.04 7.36 -3.18
N SER A 66 -14.88 6.19 -3.79
CA SER A 66 -15.82 5.08 -3.62
C SER A 66 -15.66 4.46 -2.24
N GLU A 67 -16.71 4.56 -1.41
CA GLU A 67 -16.76 3.97 -0.07
C GLU A 67 -16.57 2.45 -0.10
N LYS A 68 -17.13 1.77 -1.11
CA LYS A 68 -16.93 0.34 -1.31
C LYS A 68 -15.45 -0.03 -1.46
N ILE A 69 -14.71 0.73 -2.27
CA ILE A 69 -13.27 0.50 -2.47
C ILE A 69 -12.51 0.81 -1.17
N ILE A 70 -12.82 1.94 -0.53
CA ILE A 70 -12.17 2.32 0.73
C ILE A 70 -12.36 1.24 1.81
N SER A 71 -13.57 0.71 1.95
CA SER A 71 -13.89 -0.36 2.90
C SER A 71 -13.08 -1.63 2.60
N GLN A 72 -12.97 -2.02 1.33
CA GLN A 72 -12.14 -3.17 0.92
C GLN A 72 -10.65 -2.96 1.23
N LEU A 73 -10.12 -1.75 1.00
CA LEU A 73 -8.73 -1.43 1.30
C LEU A 73 -8.45 -1.47 2.81
N ASN A 74 -9.35 -0.89 3.61
CA ASN A 74 -9.23 -0.91 5.07
C ASN A 74 -9.32 -2.34 5.62
N ALA A 75 -10.23 -3.17 5.08
CA ALA A 75 -10.34 -4.58 5.45
C ALA A 75 -9.05 -5.35 5.12
N ALA A 76 -8.47 -5.15 3.92
CA ALA A 76 -7.22 -5.78 3.54
C ALA A 76 -6.06 -5.40 4.49
N VAL A 77 -5.96 -4.12 4.87
CA VAL A 77 -4.97 -3.66 5.85
C VAL A 77 -5.22 -4.26 7.22
N ALA A 78 -6.48 -4.30 7.68
CA ALA A 78 -6.83 -4.91 8.96
C ALA A 78 -6.49 -6.41 8.99
N GLU A 79 -6.78 -7.15 7.92
CA GLU A 79 -6.38 -8.56 7.78
C GLU A 79 -4.85 -8.72 7.79
N HIS A 80 -4.11 -7.83 7.13
CA HIS A 80 -2.65 -7.85 7.14
C HIS A 80 -2.07 -7.62 8.54
N LEU A 81 -2.66 -6.71 9.32
CA LEU A 81 -2.26 -6.42 10.69
C LEU A 81 -2.71 -7.50 11.68
N ALA A 82 -3.87 -8.11 11.44
CA ALA A 82 -4.42 -9.19 12.27
C ALA A 82 -3.75 -10.53 11.98
N THR A 83 -3.16 -10.71 10.79
CA THR A 83 -2.32 -11.87 10.50
C THR A 83 -1.08 -11.73 11.35
N PRO A 84 -0.90 -12.55 12.41
CA PRO A 84 0.36 -12.59 13.11
C PRO A 84 1.33 -13.08 12.06
N THR A 85 2.25 -12.23 11.65
CA THR A 85 3.52 -12.73 11.14
C THR A 85 4.03 -13.64 12.24
N ALA A 86 3.89 -14.96 12.01
CA ALA A 86 4.42 -16.02 12.85
C ALA A 86 5.76 -15.53 13.43
N GLN A 87 5.93 -15.52 14.75
CA GLN A 87 6.49 -16.66 15.51
C GLN A 87 7.80 -17.26 14.94
N TRP A 88 8.37 -16.72 13.87
CA TRP A 88 9.63 -17.15 13.24
C TRP A 88 10.88 -16.81 14.08
N ILE A 89 10.72 -16.23 15.28
CA ILE A 89 11.83 -16.03 16.23
C ILE A 89 11.84 -17.10 17.34
N LEU A 90 10.83 -17.99 17.43
CA LEU A 90 10.80 -19.03 18.48
C LEU A 90 11.46 -20.38 18.10
N GLN A 91 12.15 -20.46 16.97
CA GLN A 91 13.05 -21.60 16.67
C GLN A 91 14.51 -21.16 16.67
N VAL A 92 15.00 -20.64 17.80
CA VAL A 92 16.41 -20.83 18.13
C VAL A 92 16.53 -22.26 18.65
N PRO A 93 17.18 -23.20 17.96
CA PRO A 93 17.50 -24.47 18.58
C PRO A 93 18.39 -24.19 19.78
N LYS A 94 17.87 -24.54 20.95
CA LYS A 94 18.59 -24.60 22.20
C LYS A 94 19.68 -25.66 22.05
N ILE A 95 20.86 -25.28 21.54
CA ILE A 95 22.04 -26.15 21.59
C ILE A 95 22.57 -26.04 23.02
N ILE A 96 22.07 -26.95 23.86
CA ILE A 96 22.69 -27.33 25.13
C ILE A 96 23.69 -28.44 24.78
N SER A 97 24.99 -28.14 24.90
CA SER A 97 25.98 -28.91 25.67
C SER A 97 27.37 -28.36 25.38
#